data_AF-A0A9D1W4D7-F1
#
_entry.id   AF-A0A9D1W4D7-F1
#
_cell.length_a   1.000
_cell.length_b   1.000
_cell.length_c   1.000
_cell.angle_alpha   90.00
_cell.angle_beta   90.00
_cell.angle_gamma   90.00
#
_symmetry.space_group_name_H-M   'P 1'
#
loop_
_entity.id
_entity.type
_entity.pdbx_description
1 polymer ?
#
loop_
_entity_poly.entity_id
_entity_poly.type
_entity_poly.pdbx_seq_one_letter_code
_entity_poly.pdbx_strand_id
1 'polypeptide(L)'
;MGQQITDQIAFLTEARTALEELGVARDREKQLKQDEGKWGKTLDGEKRALEETVNSTVKKRRDAISTSYDEEIEKAQDKLKKARVKREKAKNQGMKERIAEETADLRKENRDVDGEIRKVLKGARVPSFCNSRWYFALFMPAHFGEYFAFLAAVLICFLAIPYGIYMLIPGRQPLYLAGIYFAVIVVFGGIYILLTNRTKARHLETLRDARVMRDHIRSNRKKIRVIEKSIRRDKNEKMYNLEKFDDEIAQLEQEIRRISTQKQEALNSFEQVTKTIIADEILSGAKPKMEELTARYREIRRALDETEEEIKRRNLEITDKYAGYLGKEYLDPMKIGELMEAIRSGRASNISEAIEAVKADRSQQGSSARA
;
A
#
# COMPACT_ATOMS: atom_id res chain seq x y z
N MET A 1 49.22 -4.44 -73.44
CA MET A 1 49.84 -3.50 -74.40
C MET A 1 49.29 -2.12 -74.07
N GLY A 2 50.13 -1.21 -73.58
CA GLY A 2 49.69 0.12 -73.15
C GLY A 2 49.29 0.98 -74.33
N GLN A 3 48.08 1.55 -74.30
CA GLN A 3 47.72 2.63 -75.21
C GLN A 3 48.72 3.77 -75.01
N GLN A 4 49.35 4.23 -76.08
CA GLN A 4 50.15 5.46 -76.04
C GLN A 4 49.19 6.63 -75.78
N ILE A 5 49.38 7.30 -74.64
CA ILE A 5 48.62 8.50 -74.29
C ILE A 5 49.06 9.61 -75.27
N THR A 6 48.22 9.89 -76.27
CA THR A 6 48.47 10.88 -77.32
C THR A 6 48.24 12.32 -76.85
N ASP A 7 47.42 12.53 -75.81
CA ASP A 7 47.23 13.81 -75.11
C ASP A 7 47.20 13.58 -73.59
N GLN A 8 48.28 13.98 -72.92
CA GLN A 8 48.45 13.76 -71.50
C GLN A 8 47.66 14.72 -70.63
N ILE A 9 47.40 15.94 -71.12
CA ILE A 9 46.56 16.90 -70.40
C ILE A 9 45.11 16.41 -70.45
N ALA A 10 44.65 15.89 -71.59
CA ALA A 10 43.31 15.29 -71.69
C ALA A 10 43.17 14.10 -70.73
N PHE A 11 44.15 13.19 -70.69
CA PHE A 11 44.15 12.04 -69.77
C PHE A 11 44.10 12.45 -68.28
N LEU A 12 44.93 13.42 -67.87
CA LEU A 12 44.93 13.93 -66.50
C LEU A 12 43.62 14.68 -66.18
N THR A 13 43.02 15.37 -67.15
CA THR A 13 41.72 16.04 -66.97
C THR A 13 40.61 15.01 -66.76
N GLU A 14 40.60 13.93 -67.53
CA GLU A 14 39.65 12.82 -67.39
C GLU A 14 39.83 12.09 -66.04
N ALA A 15 41.08 11.83 -65.63
CA ALA A 15 41.39 11.24 -64.33
C ALA A 15 40.94 12.11 -63.16
N ARG A 16 41.16 13.44 -63.26
CA ARG A 16 40.74 14.40 -62.23
C ARG A 16 39.22 14.48 -62.13
N THR A 17 38.51 14.58 -63.25
CA THR A 17 37.04 14.64 -63.27
C THR A 17 36.43 13.35 -62.70
N ALA A 18 36.95 12.17 -63.06
CA ALA A 18 36.51 10.90 -62.48
C ALA A 18 36.69 10.83 -60.95
N LEU A 19 37.80 11.37 -60.43
CA LEU A 19 38.05 11.46 -58.97
C LEU A 19 37.17 12.49 -58.28
N GLU A 20 36.87 13.63 -58.91
CA GLU A 20 35.92 14.63 -58.40
C GLU A 20 34.49 14.04 -58.31
N GLU A 21 34.04 13.32 -59.35
CA GLU A 21 32.76 12.60 -59.35
C GLU A 21 32.70 11.51 -58.27
N LEU A 22 33.79 10.77 -58.07
CA LEU A 22 33.91 9.80 -56.98
C LEU A 22 33.82 10.49 -55.60
N GLY A 23 34.41 11.69 -55.46
CA GLY A 23 34.32 12.52 -54.26
C GLY A 23 32.88 12.92 -53.94
N VAL A 24 32.14 13.41 -54.94
CA VAL A 24 30.71 13.75 -54.82
C VAL A 24 29.89 12.52 -54.40
N ALA A 25 30.15 11.36 -55.00
CA ALA A 25 29.47 10.12 -54.63
C ALA A 25 29.77 9.72 -53.18
N ARG A 26 31.03 9.82 -52.72
CA ARG A 26 31.41 9.54 -51.32
C ARG A 26 30.76 10.51 -50.32
N ASP A 27 30.61 11.78 -50.66
CA ASP A 27 29.93 12.73 -49.78
C ASP A 27 28.42 12.45 -49.73
N ARG A 28 27.81 12.05 -50.85
CA ARG A 28 26.42 11.55 -50.89
C ARG A 28 26.23 10.30 -50.03
N GLU A 29 27.16 9.34 -50.10
CA GLU A 29 27.15 8.14 -49.24
C GLU A 29 27.17 8.50 -47.75
N LYS A 30 28.04 9.44 -47.34
CA LYS A 30 28.09 9.91 -45.94
C LYS A 30 26.77 10.51 -45.49
N GLN A 31 26.13 11.33 -46.34
CA GLN A 31 24.82 11.92 -46.04
C GLN A 31 23.75 10.83 -45.90
N LEU A 32 23.68 9.90 -46.85
CA LEU A 32 22.74 8.78 -46.82
C LEU A 32 22.93 7.88 -45.59
N LYS A 33 24.18 7.62 -45.16
CA LYS A 33 24.47 6.89 -43.91
C LYS A 33 23.97 7.62 -42.66
N GLN A 34 24.13 8.94 -42.61
CA GLN A 34 23.60 9.73 -41.49
C GLN A 34 22.08 9.69 -41.48
N ASP A 35 21.44 9.84 -42.63
CA ASP A 35 19.98 9.84 -42.73
C ASP A 35 19.40 8.46 -42.46
N GLU A 36 20.04 7.38 -42.92
CA GLU A 36 19.67 6.01 -42.56
C GLU A 36 19.68 5.83 -41.03
N GLY A 37 20.74 6.27 -40.36
CA GLY A 37 20.85 6.20 -38.91
C GLY A 37 19.79 7.03 -38.18
N LYS A 38 19.43 8.22 -38.70
CA LYS A 38 18.36 9.05 -38.14
C LYS A 38 17.00 8.38 -38.31
N TRP A 39 16.63 8.00 -39.53
CA TRP A 39 15.33 7.40 -39.83
C TRP A 39 15.16 6.03 -39.18
N GLY A 40 16.22 5.24 -39.07
CA GLY A 40 16.20 3.97 -38.32
C GLY A 40 15.87 4.19 -36.84
N LYS A 41 16.53 5.16 -36.18
CA LYS A 41 16.22 5.53 -34.78
C LYS A 41 14.79 6.04 -34.62
N THR A 42 14.29 6.85 -35.56
CA THR A 42 12.91 7.34 -35.53
C THR A 42 11.91 6.20 -35.67
N LEU A 43 12.15 5.26 -36.59
CA LEU A 43 11.29 4.10 -36.80
C LEU A 43 11.25 3.20 -35.56
N ASP A 44 12.41 2.91 -34.96
CA ASP A 44 12.48 2.09 -33.75
C ASP A 44 11.88 2.80 -32.53
N GLY A 45 12.06 4.12 -32.42
CA GLY A 45 11.42 4.94 -31.40
C GLY A 45 9.89 4.91 -31.51
N GLU A 46 9.36 5.04 -32.71
CA GLU A 46 7.92 5.00 -32.96
C GLU A 46 7.32 3.61 -32.66
N LYS A 47 8.01 2.52 -33.04
CA LYS A 47 7.59 1.15 -32.67
C LYS A 47 7.48 0.97 -31.16
N ARG A 48 8.51 1.40 -30.42
CA ARG A 48 8.51 1.31 -28.95
C ARG A 48 7.41 2.16 -28.32
N ALA A 49 7.21 3.38 -28.81
CA ALA A 49 6.14 4.25 -28.33
C ALA A 49 4.75 3.64 -28.59
N LEU A 50 4.58 2.96 -29.71
CA LEU A 50 3.34 2.26 -30.05
C LEU A 50 3.09 1.07 -29.11
N GLU A 51 4.09 0.22 -28.87
CA GLU A 51 4.01 -0.88 -27.90
C GLU A 51 3.69 -0.38 -26.48
N GLU A 52 4.32 0.70 -26.04
CA GLU A 52 4.05 1.32 -24.74
C GLU A 52 2.61 1.88 -24.66
N THR A 53 2.12 2.48 -25.75
CA THR A 53 0.74 2.99 -25.84
C THR A 53 -0.27 1.85 -25.75
N VAL A 54 -0.03 0.73 -26.43
CA VAL A 54 -0.86 -0.48 -26.32
C VAL A 54 -0.87 -0.99 -24.89
N ASN A 55 0.32 -1.23 -24.31
CA ASN A 55 0.45 -1.80 -22.98
C ASN A 55 -0.18 -0.91 -21.90
N SER A 56 0.06 0.41 -21.96
CA SER A 56 -0.48 1.36 -21.00
C SER A 56 -2.00 1.50 -21.13
N THR A 57 -2.55 1.50 -22.35
CA THR A 57 -4.00 1.54 -22.59
C THR A 57 -4.69 0.27 -22.11
N VAL A 58 -4.13 -0.91 -22.44
CA VAL A 58 -4.65 -2.21 -21.98
C VAL A 58 -4.67 -2.26 -20.46
N LYS A 59 -3.57 -1.86 -19.80
CA LYS A 59 -3.48 -1.81 -18.34
C LYS A 59 -4.52 -0.88 -17.74
N LYS A 60 -4.63 0.37 -18.23
CA LYS A 60 -5.61 1.35 -17.74
C LYS A 60 -7.05 0.83 -17.84
N ARG A 61 -7.41 0.20 -18.98
CA ARG A 61 -8.77 -0.34 -19.18
C ARG A 61 -9.05 -1.56 -18.30
N ARG A 62 -8.06 -2.45 -18.11
CA ARG A 62 -8.15 -3.58 -17.17
C ARG A 62 -8.36 -3.09 -15.74
N ASP A 63 -7.54 -2.13 -15.32
CA ASP A 63 -7.59 -1.56 -13.97
C ASP A 63 -8.93 -0.87 -13.73
N ALA A 64 -9.47 -0.14 -14.72
CA ALA A 64 -10.80 0.46 -14.64
C ALA A 64 -11.92 -0.57 -14.40
N ILE A 65 -11.87 -1.72 -15.09
CA ILE A 65 -12.79 -2.84 -14.85
C ILE A 65 -12.62 -3.36 -13.42
N SER A 66 -11.39 -3.63 -12.99
CA SER A 66 -11.13 -4.15 -11.64
C SER A 66 -11.67 -3.20 -10.57
N THR A 67 -11.32 -1.91 -10.65
CA THR A 67 -11.71 -0.89 -9.68
C THR A 67 -13.23 -0.78 -9.57
N SER A 68 -13.95 -0.77 -10.70
CA SER A 68 -15.42 -0.69 -10.69
C SER A 68 -16.07 -1.89 -9.97
N TYR A 69 -15.56 -3.10 -10.18
CA TYR A 69 -16.05 -4.27 -9.45
C TYR A 69 -15.63 -4.26 -7.97
N ASP A 70 -14.41 -3.81 -7.67
CA ASP A 70 -13.91 -3.72 -6.30
C ASP A 70 -14.74 -2.74 -5.45
N GLU A 71 -15.15 -1.61 -6.02
CA GLU A 71 -16.05 -0.64 -5.36
C GLU A 71 -17.42 -1.26 -5.04
N GLU A 72 -18.02 -2.05 -5.94
CA GLU A 72 -19.30 -2.72 -5.69
C GLU A 72 -19.17 -3.84 -4.64
N ILE A 73 -18.06 -4.58 -4.66
CA ILE A 73 -17.74 -5.57 -3.62
C ILE A 73 -17.61 -4.88 -2.26
N GLU A 74 -16.91 -3.75 -2.18
CA GLU A 74 -16.74 -2.99 -0.93
C GLU A 74 -18.10 -2.49 -0.38
N LYS A 75 -18.96 -1.93 -1.25
CA LYS A 75 -20.33 -1.51 -0.87
C LYS A 75 -21.14 -2.69 -0.32
N ALA A 76 -21.07 -3.87 -0.96
CA ALA A 76 -21.76 -5.06 -0.49
C ALA A 76 -21.18 -5.59 0.84
N GLN A 77 -19.86 -5.57 1.01
CA GLN A 77 -19.20 -5.92 2.28
C GLN A 77 -19.60 -4.98 3.42
N ASP A 78 -19.76 -3.70 3.16
CA ASP A 78 -20.20 -2.73 4.17
C ASP A 78 -21.66 -2.94 4.57
N LYS A 79 -22.54 -3.29 3.63
CA LYS A 79 -23.90 -3.74 3.95
C LYS A 79 -23.86 -5.00 4.82
N LEU A 80 -23.02 -5.98 4.48
CA LEU A 80 -22.85 -7.22 5.25
C LEU A 80 -22.39 -6.94 6.69
N LYS A 81 -21.39 -6.06 6.88
CA LYS A 81 -20.94 -5.64 8.22
C LYS A 81 -22.10 -5.01 9.02
N LYS A 82 -22.88 -4.12 8.40
CA LYS A 82 -24.04 -3.49 9.04
C LYS A 82 -25.11 -4.51 9.42
N ALA A 83 -25.42 -5.47 8.55
CA ALA A 83 -26.37 -6.55 8.83
C ALA A 83 -25.92 -7.41 10.02
N ARG A 84 -24.64 -7.81 10.08
CA ARG A 84 -24.05 -8.54 11.22
C ARG A 84 -24.15 -7.76 12.53
N VAL A 85 -23.89 -6.46 12.52
CA VAL A 85 -24.06 -5.61 13.71
C VAL A 85 -25.52 -5.53 14.17
N LYS A 86 -26.48 -5.42 13.22
CA LYS A 86 -27.91 -5.45 13.55
C LYS A 86 -28.33 -6.77 14.18
N ARG A 87 -27.87 -7.90 13.62
CA ARG A 87 -28.10 -9.25 14.18
C ARG A 87 -27.60 -9.35 15.62
N GLU A 88 -26.35 -8.95 15.87
CA GLU A 88 -25.78 -9.00 17.22
C GLU A 88 -26.52 -8.08 18.21
N LYS A 89 -27.00 -6.92 17.76
CA LYS A 89 -27.86 -6.05 18.59
C LYS A 89 -29.18 -6.73 18.93
N ALA A 90 -29.85 -7.36 17.95
CA ALA A 90 -31.10 -8.09 18.16
C ALA A 90 -30.91 -9.26 19.14
N LYS A 91 -29.83 -10.04 18.97
CA LYS A 91 -29.45 -11.11 19.89
C LYS A 91 -29.21 -10.60 21.31
N ASN A 92 -28.43 -9.53 21.47
CA ASN A 92 -28.17 -8.93 22.78
C ASN A 92 -29.44 -8.39 23.44
N GLN A 93 -30.38 -7.88 22.65
CA GLN A 93 -31.68 -7.44 23.13
C GLN A 93 -32.53 -8.62 23.61
N GLY A 94 -32.65 -9.68 22.81
CA GLY A 94 -33.37 -10.90 23.19
C GLY A 94 -32.79 -11.55 24.44
N MET A 95 -31.46 -11.60 24.59
CA MET A 95 -30.82 -12.07 25.83
C MET A 95 -31.21 -11.23 27.05
N LYS A 96 -31.27 -9.90 26.92
CA LYS A 96 -31.69 -9.01 28.03
C LYS A 96 -33.14 -9.22 28.41
N GLU A 97 -34.03 -9.38 27.44
CA GLU A 97 -35.44 -9.66 27.65
C GLU A 97 -35.64 -11.00 28.36
N ARG A 98 -34.97 -12.05 27.89
CA ARG A 98 -34.98 -13.37 28.53
C ARG A 98 -34.43 -13.34 29.96
N ILE A 99 -33.32 -12.63 30.20
CA ILE A 99 -32.81 -12.43 31.57
C ILE A 99 -33.85 -11.72 32.42
N ALA A 100 -34.53 -10.70 31.88
CA ALA A 100 -35.53 -9.96 32.62
C ALA A 100 -36.75 -10.83 32.98
N GLU A 101 -37.20 -11.67 32.04
CA GLU A 101 -38.30 -12.61 32.20
C GLU A 101 -37.96 -13.75 33.17
N GLU A 102 -36.89 -14.52 32.91
CA GLU A 102 -36.50 -15.66 33.75
C GLU A 102 -36.10 -15.27 35.18
N THR A 103 -35.74 -13.99 35.40
CA THR A 103 -35.41 -13.48 36.74
C THR A 103 -36.51 -12.61 37.34
N ALA A 104 -37.66 -12.45 36.67
CA ALA A 104 -38.76 -11.59 37.11
C ALA A 104 -39.29 -12.02 38.49
N ASP A 105 -39.54 -13.31 38.67
CA ASP A 105 -40.08 -13.87 39.92
C ASP A 105 -39.10 -13.70 41.08
N LEU A 106 -37.83 -14.07 40.88
CA LEU A 106 -36.78 -13.87 41.88
C LEU A 106 -36.60 -12.39 42.25
N ARG A 107 -36.76 -11.48 41.28
CA ARG A 107 -36.71 -10.03 41.53
C ARG A 107 -37.94 -9.54 42.28
N LYS A 108 -39.12 -10.09 41.99
CA LYS A 108 -40.37 -9.79 42.70
C LYS A 108 -40.29 -10.28 44.15
N GLU A 109 -39.91 -11.53 44.35
CA GLU A 109 -39.69 -12.13 45.67
C GLU A 109 -38.67 -11.31 46.48
N ASN A 110 -37.57 -10.86 45.87
CA ASN A 110 -36.61 -9.99 46.55
C ASN A 110 -37.22 -8.65 47.00
N ARG A 111 -38.16 -8.07 46.23
CA ARG A 111 -38.86 -6.83 46.61
C ARG A 111 -39.84 -7.10 47.74
N ASP A 112 -40.56 -8.20 47.68
CA ASP A 112 -41.55 -8.59 48.69
C ASP A 112 -40.87 -8.86 50.03
N VAL A 113 -39.77 -9.64 50.03
CA VAL A 113 -38.95 -9.91 51.22
C VAL A 113 -38.31 -8.63 51.79
N ASP A 114 -37.86 -7.67 50.95
CA ASP A 114 -37.38 -6.37 51.45
C ASP A 114 -38.50 -5.58 52.14
N GLY A 115 -39.72 -5.67 51.60
CA GLY A 115 -40.93 -5.11 52.22
C GLY A 115 -41.25 -5.76 53.57
N GLU A 116 -41.17 -7.09 53.65
CA GLU A 116 -41.37 -7.84 54.90
C GLU A 116 -40.33 -7.49 55.96
N ILE A 117 -39.04 -7.40 55.59
CA ILE A 117 -37.97 -6.94 56.49
C ILE A 117 -38.34 -5.57 57.08
N ARG A 118 -38.78 -4.62 56.24
CA ARG A 118 -39.20 -3.28 56.71
C ARG A 118 -40.39 -3.35 57.66
N LYS A 119 -41.39 -4.20 57.37
CA LYS A 119 -42.57 -4.40 58.23
C LYS A 119 -42.19 -4.99 59.59
N VAL A 120 -41.39 -6.06 59.61
CA VAL A 120 -40.93 -6.73 60.84
C VAL A 120 -40.12 -5.77 61.72
N LEU A 121 -39.18 -5.03 61.14
CA LEU A 121 -38.36 -4.08 61.89
C LEU A 121 -39.19 -2.89 62.41
N LYS A 122 -40.15 -2.38 61.63
CA LYS A 122 -41.04 -1.29 62.06
C LYS A 122 -42.00 -1.75 63.17
N GLY A 123 -42.56 -2.95 63.07
CA GLY A 123 -43.47 -3.53 64.06
C GLY A 123 -42.83 -3.68 65.44
N ALA A 124 -41.57 -4.13 65.48
CA ALA A 124 -40.80 -4.24 66.72
C ALA A 124 -40.17 -2.91 67.19
N ARG A 125 -40.52 -1.77 66.56
CA ARG A 125 -39.97 -0.43 66.84
C ARG A 125 -38.44 -0.36 66.79
N VAL A 126 -37.82 -1.17 65.94
CA VAL A 126 -36.36 -1.17 65.75
C VAL A 126 -35.95 0.12 65.01
N PRO A 127 -34.87 0.81 65.42
CA PRO A 127 -34.38 1.98 64.69
C PRO A 127 -34.08 1.69 63.21
N SER A 128 -34.41 2.64 62.33
CA SER A 128 -34.27 2.48 60.87
C SER A 128 -32.84 2.18 60.41
N PHE A 129 -31.82 2.68 61.12
CA PHE A 129 -30.40 2.43 60.80
C PHE A 129 -30.01 0.95 60.96
N CYS A 130 -30.74 0.19 61.78
CA CYS A 130 -30.53 -1.25 61.92
C CYS A 130 -30.92 -2.00 60.65
N ASN A 131 -31.73 -1.40 59.76
CA ASN A 131 -32.07 -1.96 58.46
C ASN A 131 -31.01 -1.69 57.37
N SER A 132 -29.76 -1.46 57.74
CA SER A 132 -28.67 -1.21 56.78
C SER A 132 -27.78 -2.44 56.64
N ARG A 133 -27.20 -2.65 55.45
CA ARG A 133 -26.27 -3.76 55.22
C ARG A 133 -25.01 -3.67 56.11
N TRP A 134 -24.57 -2.46 56.42
CA TRP A 134 -23.45 -2.19 57.33
C TRP A 134 -23.76 -2.57 58.78
N TYR A 135 -24.98 -2.32 59.26
CA TYR A 135 -25.37 -2.75 60.60
C TYR A 135 -25.23 -4.27 60.76
N PHE A 136 -25.75 -5.04 59.80
CA PHE A 136 -25.61 -6.50 59.85
C PHE A 136 -24.14 -6.93 59.76
N ALA A 137 -23.34 -6.32 58.88
CA ALA A 137 -21.91 -6.64 58.76
C ALA A 137 -21.11 -6.35 60.04
N LEU A 138 -21.40 -5.25 60.75
CA LEU A 138 -20.63 -4.83 61.93
C LEU A 138 -21.07 -5.52 63.22
N PHE A 139 -22.38 -5.70 63.44
CA PHE A 139 -22.90 -6.16 64.73
C PHE A 139 -23.24 -7.64 64.75
N MET A 140 -23.45 -8.25 63.59
CA MET A 140 -23.57 -9.70 63.50
C MET A 140 -23.03 -10.17 62.13
N PRO A 141 -21.72 -10.27 61.92
CA PRO A 141 -21.18 -10.84 60.68
C PRO A 141 -21.57 -12.33 60.55
N ALA A 142 -21.92 -12.79 59.36
CA ALA A 142 -22.27 -14.20 59.10
C ALA A 142 -21.45 -14.85 57.98
N HIS A 143 -20.93 -14.06 57.04
CA HIS A 143 -20.25 -14.59 55.85
C HIS A 143 -18.88 -13.93 55.66
N PHE A 144 -17.99 -14.58 54.90
CA PHE A 144 -16.60 -14.14 54.72
C PHE A 144 -16.46 -12.65 54.37
N GLY A 145 -17.29 -12.12 53.46
CA GLY A 145 -17.25 -10.71 53.09
C GLY A 145 -17.70 -9.74 54.20
N GLU A 146 -18.56 -10.18 55.11
CA GLU A 146 -18.97 -9.38 56.28
C GLU A 146 -17.92 -9.42 57.38
N TYR A 147 -17.31 -10.58 57.61
CA TYR A 147 -16.16 -10.68 58.51
C TYR A 147 -15.00 -9.81 58.03
N PHE A 148 -14.74 -9.76 56.72
CA PHE A 148 -13.75 -8.86 56.16
C PHE A 148 -14.13 -7.38 56.36
N ALA A 149 -15.40 -7.01 56.12
CA ALA A 149 -15.86 -5.64 56.37
C ALA A 149 -15.77 -5.25 57.85
N PHE A 150 -16.09 -6.17 58.76
CA PHE A 150 -15.92 -5.99 60.20
C PHE A 150 -14.45 -5.83 60.58
N LEU A 151 -13.57 -6.70 60.09
CA LEU A 151 -12.12 -6.61 60.30
C LEU A 151 -11.56 -5.27 59.78
N ALA A 152 -11.96 -4.86 58.57
CA ALA A 152 -11.57 -3.58 58.01
C ALA A 152 -12.03 -2.42 58.89
N ALA A 153 -13.27 -2.46 59.41
CA ALA A 153 -13.76 -1.44 60.33
C ALA A 153 -12.96 -1.41 61.65
N VAL A 154 -12.58 -2.57 62.19
CA VAL A 154 -11.71 -2.67 63.39
C VAL A 154 -10.33 -2.08 63.10
N LEU A 155 -9.71 -2.42 61.97
CA LEU A 155 -8.41 -1.87 61.58
C LEU A 155 -8.50 -0.34 61.38
N ILE A 156 -9.57 0.16 60.79
CA ILE A 156 -9.75 1.61 60.63
C ILE A 156 -9.88 2.27 62.01
N CYS A 157 -10.77 1.77 62.87
CA CYS A 157 -11.04 2.36 64.18
C CYS A 157 -9.85 2.29 65.14
N PHE A 158 -9.11 1.17 65.16
CA PHE A 158 -8.09 0.92 66.17
C PHE A 158 -6.64 0.94 65.65
N LEU A 159 -6.41 1.06 64.33
CA LEU A 159 -5.06 1.20 63.78
C LEU A 159 -4.95 2.51 63.00
N ALA A 160 -5.78 2.73 61.98
CA ALA A 160 -5.64 3.87 61.09
C ALA A 160 -5.96 5.21 61.78
N ILE A 161 -7.04 5.29 62.57
CA ILE A 161 -7.44 6.52 63.26
C ILE A 161 -6.44 6.91 64.35
N PRO A 162 -6.04 6.03 65.30
CA PRO A 162 -5.01 6.35 66.30
C PRO A 162 -3.69 6.78 65.68
N TYR A 163 -3.24 6.07 64.64
CA TYR A 163 -2.00 6.37 63.94
C TYR A 163 -2.07 7.72 63.20
N GLY A 164 -3.19 7.99 62.53
CA GLY A 164 -3.43 9.25 61.84
C GLY A 164 -3.45 10.46 62.79
N ILE A 165 -4.12 10.33 63.94
CA ILE A 165 -4.14 11.38 64.98
C ILE A 165 -2.72 11.60 65.55
N TYR A 166 -1.98 10.53 65.82
CA TYR A 166 -0.61 10.62 66.34
C TYR A 166 0.36 11.31 65.38
N MET A 167 0.22 11.05 64.07
CA MET A 167 1.02 11.68 63.02
C MET A 167 0.85 13.21 62.96
N LEU A 168 -0.35 13.71 63.30
CA LEU A 168 -0.74 15.12 63.22
C LEU A 168 -0.29 15.97 64.42
N ILE A 169 0.19 15.35 65.51
CA ILE A 169 0.64 16.06 66.71
C ILE A 169 2.13 16.41 66.61
N PRO A 170 2.52 17.70 66.73
CA PRO A 170 3.92 18.10 66.80
C PRO A 170 4.55 17.68 68.15
N GLY A 171 5.78 17.16 68.13
CA GLY A 171 6.47 16.69 69.34
C GLY A 171 6.06 15.27 69.78
N ARG A 172 6.00 14.33 68.83
CA ARG A 172 5.56 12.91 68.95
C ARG A 172 6.18 12.13 70.12
N GLN A 173 5.66 12.33 71.34
CA GLN A 173 6.06 11.55 72.51
C GLN A 173 5.29 10.22 72.61
N PRO A 174 5.92 9.13 73.10
CA PRO A 174 5.25 7.84 73.28
C PRO A 174 4.00 7.90 74.17
N LEU A 175 3.96 8.81 75.14
CA LEU A 175 2.82 9.01 76.04
C LEU A 175 1.57 9.52 75.31
N TYR A 176 1.71 10.34 74.26
CA TYR A 176 0.57 10.77 73.45
C TYR A 176 -0.06 9.60 72.71
N LEU A 177 0.74 8.63 72.24
CA LEU A 177 0.22 7.43 71.59
C LEU A 177 -0.66 6.63 72.57
N ALA A 178 -0.16 6.40 73.80
CA ALA A 178 -0.92 5.71 74.83
C ALA A 178 -2.24 6.42 75.16
N GLY A 179 -2.23 7.75 75.30
CA GLY A 179 -3.43 8.56 75.53
C GLY A 179 -4.44 8.52 74.37
N ILE A 180 -3.98 8.58 73.12
CA ILE A 180 -4.83 8.49 71.92
C ILE A 180 -5.51 7.12 71.84
N TYR A 181 -4.77 6.04 72.04
CA TYR A 181 -5.36 4.69 72.03
C TYR A 181 -6.39 4.52 73.15
N PHE A 182 -6.10 5.02 74.36
CA PHE A 182 -7.08 5.02 75.46
C PHE A 182 -8.35 5.77 75.07
N ALA A 183 -8.23 6.99 74.53
CA ALA A 183 -9.37 7.79 74.10
C ALA A 183 -10.18 7.10 72.98
N VAL A 184 -9.51 6.56 71.96
CA VAL A 184 -10.16 5.84 70.85
C VAL A 184 -10.88 4.59 71.35
N ILE A 185 -10.29 3.81 72.25
CA ILE A 185 -10.92 2.62 72.83
C ILE A 185 -12.18 2.98 73.62
N VAL A 186 -12.10 4.03 74.45
CA VAL A 186 -13.27 4.50 75.22
C VAL A 186 -14.37 5.00 74.28
N VAL A 187 -14.03 5.80 73.26
CA VAL A 187 -15.01 6.37 72.33
C VAL A 187 -15.62 5.30 71.43
N PHE A 188 -14.83 4.60 70.62
CA PHE A 188 -15.35 3.61 69.67
C PHE A 188 -15.86 2.35 70.37
N GLY A 189 -15.15 1.86 71.39
CA GLY A 189 -15.59 0.72 72.19
C GLY A 189 -16.85 1.04 72.99
N GLY A 190 -16.92 2.22 73.61
CA GLY A 190 -18.10 2.70 74.33
C GLY A 190 -19.32 2.86 73.41
N ILE A 191 -19.15 3.50 72.25
CA ILE A 191 -20.22 3.63 71.24
C ILE A 191 -20.68 2.27 70.72
N TYR A 192 -19.74 1.35 70.44
CA TYR A 192 -20.06 0.00 69.96
C TYR A 192 -20.86 -0.80 70.99
N ILE A 193 -20.47 -0.76 72.28
CA ILE A 193 -21.18 -1.42 73.37
C ILE A 193 -22.57 -0.78 73.56
N LEU A 194 -22.66 0.56 73.55
CA LEU A 194 -23.92 1.28 73.70
C LEU A 194 -24.91 0.91 72.58
N LEU A 195 -24.44 0.91 71.33
CA LEU A 195 -25.26 0.52 70.17
C LEU A 195 -25.68 -0.94 70.26
N THR A 196 -24.78 -1.84 70.64
CA THR A 196 -25.06 -3.27 70.80
C THR A 196 -26.12 -3.52 71.88
N ASN A 197 -25.98 -2.88 73.04
CA ASN A 197 -26.95 -3.02 74.14
C ASN A 197 -28.31 -2.38 73.80
N ARG A 198 -28.30 -1.21 73.15
CA ARG A 198 -29.55 -0.50 72.81
C ARG A 198 -30.34 -1.18 71.70
N THR A 199 -29.66 -1.86 70.76
CA THR A 199 -30.29 -2.45 69.58
C THR A 199 -30.27 -3.97 69.60
N LYS A 200 -29.09 -4.59 69.50
CA LYS A 200 -28.92 -6.04 69.37
C LYS A 200 -29.43 -6.80 70.59
N ALA A 201 -29.17 -6.33 71.81
CA ALA A 201 -29.62 -7.02 73.02
C ALA A 201 -31.16 -6.94 73.22
N ARG A 202 -31.77 -5.83 72.82
CA ARG A 202 -33.22 -5.58 72.98
C ARG A 202 -34.08 -6.22 71.88
N HIS A 203 -33.54 -6.34 70.67
CA HIS A 203 -34.28 -6.76 69.47
C HIS A 203 -33.61 -7.95 68.79
N LEU A 204 -32.96 -8.84 69.56
CA LEU A 204 -32.13 -9.90 69.01
C LEU A 204 -32.91 -10.83 68.07
N GLU A 205 -34.10 -11.25 68.50
CA GLU A 205 -34.97 -12.16 67.74
C GLU A 205 -35.41 -11.54 66.42
N THR A 206 -35.95 -10.33 66.44
CA THR A 206 -36.39 -9.64 65.21
C THR A 206 -35.24 -9.31 64.26
N LEU A 207 -34.03 -9.05 64.78
CA LEU A 207 -32.82 -8.88 63.98
C LEU A 207 -32.30 -10.20 63.39
N ARG A 208 -32.50 -11.34 64.08
CA ARG A 208 -32.20 -12.67 63.52
C ARG A 208 -33.18 -13.00 62.40
N ASP A 209 -34.47 -12.73 62.55
CA ASP A 209 -35.45 -12.96 61.49
C ASP A 209 -35.18 -12.09 60.26
N ALA A 210 -34.91 -10.81 60.47
CA ALA A 210 -34.51 -9.88 59.41
C ALA A 210 -33.23 -10.32 58.68
N ARG A 211 -32.34 -11.04 59.37
CA ARG A 211 -31.12 -11.60 58.77
C ARG A 211 -31.41 -12.81 57.90
N VAL A 212 -32.22 -13.76 58.36
CA VAL A 212 -32.61 -14.93 57.56
C VAL A 212 -33.24 -14.46 56.24
N MET A 213 -34.13 -13.47 56.30
CA MET A 213 -34.71 -12.83 55.11
C MET A 213 -33.66 -12.16 54.20
N ARG A 214 -32.67 -11.47 54.77
CA ARG A 214 -31.56 -10.88 53.99
C ARG A 214 -30.67 -11.93 53.32
N ASP A 215 -30.40 -13.04 54.00
CA ASP A 215 -29.63 -14.15 53.45
C ASP A 215 -30.42 -14.84 52.33
N HIS A 216 -31.75 -14.90 52.45
CA HIS A 216 -32.65 -15.34 51.38
C HIS A 216 -32.53 -14.46 50.13
N ILE A 217 -32.62 -13.13 50.28
CA ILE A 217 -32.39 -12.17 49.17
C ILE A 217 -31.01 -12.37 48.54
N ARG A 218 -29.97 -12.61 49.35
CA ARG A 218 -28.62 -12.86 48.85
C ARG A 218 -28.55 -14.15 48.03
N SER A 219 -29.19 -15.22 48.49
CA SER A 219 -29.28 -16.50 47.77
C SER A 219 -29.95 -16.28 46.40
N ASN A 220 -31.08 -15.57 46.38
CA ASN A 220 -31.77 -15.23 45.13
C ASN A 220 -30.91 -14.38 44.19
N ARG A 221 -30.16 -13.39 44.71
CA ARG A 221 -29.17 -12.64 43.89
C ARG A 221 -28.03 -13.51 43.36
N LYS A 222 -27.68 -14.61 44.02
CA LYS A 222 -26.74 -15.60 43.47
C LYS A 222 -27.41 -16.39 42.33
N LYS A 223 -28.64 -16.88 42.53
CA LYS A 223 -29.44 -17.57 41.51
C LYS A 223 -29.60 -16.72 40.24
N ILE A 224 -29.99 -15.45 40.38
CA ILE A 224 -30.10 -14.48 39.28
C ILE A 224 -28.79 -14.39 38.48
N ARG A 225 -27.64 -14.29 39.16
CA ARG A 225 -26.33 -14.24 38.50
C ARG A 225 -25.97 -15.55 37.78
N VAL A 226 -26.41 -16.69 38.29
CA VAL A 226 -26.21 -17.99 37.65
C VAL A 226 -27.06 -18.08 36.38
N ILE A 227 -28.34 -17.70 36.46
CA ILE A 227 -29.26 -17.64 35.31
C ILE A 227 -28.69 -16.71 34.23
N GLU A 228 -28.28 -15.49 34.60
CA GLU A 228 -27.68 -14.54 33.67
C GLU A 228 -26.43 -15.11 32.98
N LYS A 229 -25.54 -15.78 33.72
CA LYS A 229 -24.36 -16.43 33.14
C LYS A 229 -24.73 -17.62 32.24
N SER A 230 -25.77 -18.36 32.60
CA SER A 230 -26.28 -19.48 31.79
C SER A 230 -26.80 -18.99 30.46
N ILE A 231 -27.66 -17.97 30.45
CA ILE A 231 -28.22 -17.36 29.23
C ILE A 231 -27.11 -16.80 28.34
N ARG A 232 -26.12 -16.10 28.91
CA ARG A 232 -24.98 -15.57 28.13
C ARG A 232 -24.08 -16.65 27.51
N ARG A 233 -24.06 -17.86 28.07
CA ARG A 233 -23.30 -19.01 27.56
C ARG A 233 -24.14 -19.94 26.69
N ASP A 234 -25.45 -19.72 26.66
CA ASP A 234 -26.37 -20.52 25.87
C ASP A 234 -26.06 -20.34 24.38
N LYS A 235 -25.94 -21.45 23.66
CA LYS A 235 -25.69 -21.48 22.22
C LYS A 235 -26.98 -21.48 21.41
N ASN A 236 -28.13 -21.74 22.05
CA ASN A 236 -29.40 -21.79 21.36
C ASN A 236 -29.96 -20.37 21.15
N GLU A 237 -29.86 -19.88 19.91
CA GLU A 237 -30.32 -18.55 19.51
C GLU A 237 -31.70 -18.56 18.85
N LYS A 238 -32.31 -19.75 18.64
CA LYS A 238 -33.59 -19.90 17.93
C LYS A 238 -34.73 -19.12 18.58
N MET A 239 -34.67 -18.93 19.89
CA MET A 239 -35.67 -18.16 20.66
C MET A 239 -35.68 -16.66 20.32
N TYR A 240 -34.63 -16.14 19.69
CA TYR A 240 -34.48 -14.70 19.43
C TYR A 240 -34.95 -14.27 18.04
N ASN A 241 -35.57 -15.16 17.24
CA ASN A 241 -36.08 -14.87 15.89
C ASN A 241 -35.05 -14.16 14.99
N LEU A 242 -33.81 -14.66 14.97
CA LEU A 242 -32.71 -14.06 14.20
C LEU A 242 -32.69 -14.48 12.72
N GLU A 243 -33.57 -15.40 12.31
CA GLU A 243 -33.61 -15.99 10.96
C GLU A 243 -33.66 -14.93 9.87
N LYS A 244 -34.47 -13.87 10.04
CA LYS A 244 -34.53 -12.76 9.07
C LYS A 244 -33.17 -12.09 8.85
N PHE A 245 -32.36 -11.94 9.88
CA PHE A 245 -31.02 -11.36 9.76
C PHE A 245 -30.03 -12.36 9.16
N ASP A 246 -30.18 -13.65 9.48
CA ASP A 246 -29.39 -14.72 8.88
C ASP A 246 -29.65 -14.83 7.37
N ASP A 247 -30.90 -14.71 6.94
CA ASP A 247 -31.29 -14.66 5.52
C ASP A 247 -30.71 -13.42 4.82
N GLU A 248 -30.81 -12.23 5.43
CA GLU A 248 -30.22 -10.99 4.90
C GLU A 248 -28.70 -11.13 4.74
N ILE A 249 -28.02 -11.70 5.74
CA ILE A 249 -26.58 -11.97 5.71
C ILE A 249 -26.23 -12.96 4.60
N ALA A 250 -26.98 -14.06 4.47
CA ALA A 250 -26.75 -15.06 3.45
C ALA A 250 -26.93 -14.49 2.02
N GLN A 251 -27.96 -13.67 1.82
CA GLN A 251 -28.20 -12.97 0.55
C GLN A 251 -27.03 -12.03 0.20
N LEU A 252 -26.55 -11.24 1.16
CA LEU A 252 -25.41 -10.34 0.96
C LEU A 252 -24.10 -11.11 0.70
N GLU A 253 -23.88 -12.23 1.38
CA GLU A 253 -22.73 -13.10 1.11
C GLU A 253 -22.80 -13.72 -0.28
N GLN A 254 -23.98 -14.12 -0.74
CA GLN A 254 -24.20 -14.61 -2.09
C GLN A 254 -23.99 -13.50 -3.13
N GLU A 255 -24.46 -12.28 -2.86
CA GLU A 255 -24.25 -11.11 -3.72
C GLU A 255 -22.74 -10.82 -3.90
N ILE A 256 -21.96 -10.80 -2.81
CA ILE A 256 -20.50 -10.61 -2.86
C ILE A 256 -19.84 -11.69 -3.72
N ARG A 257 -20.21 -12.97 -3.52
CA ARG A 257 -19.67 -14.08 -4.33
C ARG A 257 -20.02 -13.91 -5.80
N ARG A 258 -21.27 -13.56 -6.12
CA ARG A 258 -21.73 -13.32 -7.49
C ARG A 258 -20.94 -12.20 -8.16
N ILE A 259 -20.79 -11.05 -7.50
CA ILE A 259 -20.02 -9.92 -8.04
C ILE A 259 -18.55 -10.32 -8.24
N SER A 260 -17.97 -11.06 -7.31
CA SER A 260 -16.58 -11.54 -7.45
C SER A 260 -16.41 -12.52 -8.62
N THR A 261 -17.38 -13.41 -8.87
CA THR A 261 -17.37 -14.28 -10.05
C THR A 261 -17.50 -13.49 -11.33
N GLN A 262 -18.43 -12.53 -11.39
CA GLN A 262 -18.61 -11.64 -12.54
C GLN A 262 -17.35 -10.80 -12.83
N LYS A 263 -16.66 -10.32 -11.79
CA LYS A 263 -15.36 -9.66 -11.93
C LYS A 263 -14.35 -10.56 -12.63
N GLN A 264 -14.22 -11.80 -12.18
CA GLN A 264 -13.26 -12.75 -12.76
C GLN A 264 -13.61 -13.08 -14.22
N GLU A 265 -14.90 -13.28 -14.53
CA GLU A 265 -15.38 -13.51 -15.89
C GLU A 265 -15.10 -12.30 -16.79
N ALA A 266 -15.37 -11.09 -16.32
CA ALA A 266 -15.11 -9.86 -17.06
C ALA A 266 -13.61 -9.66 -17.34
N LEU A 267 -12.75 -9.91 -16.35
CA LEU A 267 -11.29 -9.84 -16.52
C LEU A 267 -10.78 -10.92 -17.47
N ASN A 268 -11.31 -12.14 -17.39
CA ASN A 268 -10.94 -13.21 -18.31
C ASN A 268 -11.36 -12.86 -19.76
N SER A 269 -12.58 -12.37 -19.96
CA SER A 269 -13.05 -11.89 -21.26
C SER A 269 -12.19 -10.74 -21.80
N PHE A 270 -11.76 -9.83 -20.91
CA PHE A 270 -10.88 -8.74 -21.29
C PHE A 270 -9.51 -9.23 -21.76
N GLU A 271 -8.88 -10.15 -21.04
CA GLU A 271 -7.56 -10.68 -21.39
C GLU A 271 -7.59 -11.54 -22.67
N GLN A 272 -8.66 -12.31 -22.89
CA GLN A 272 -8.77 -13.22 -24.04
C GLN A 272 -9.16 -12.51 -25.34
N VAL A 273 -10.09 -11.55 -25.26
CA VAL A 273 -10.72 -10.96 -26.46
C VAL A 273 -10.43 -9.48 -26.55
N THR A 274 -10.82 -8.70 -25.54
CA THR A 274 -10.82 -7.23 -25.62
C THR A 274 -9.42 -6.66 -25.76
N LYS A 275 -8.42 -7.25 -25.09
CA LYS A 275 -7.01 -6.84 -25.18
C LYS A 275 -6.48 -6.87 -26.60
N THR A 276 -6.77 -7.93 -27.34
CA THR A 276 -6.33 -8.09 -28.73
C THR A 276 -7.02 -7.08 -29.63
N ILE A 277 -8.34 -6.86 -29.45
CA ILE A 277 -9.09 -5.86 -30.20
C ILE A 277 -8.51 -4.45 -29.98
N ILE A 278 -8.19 -4.10 -28.73
CA ILE A 278 -7.58 -2.80 -28.39
C ILE A 278 -6.21 -2.66 -29.04
N ALA A 279 -5.40 -3.71 -28.99
CA ALA A 279 -4.08 -3.71 -29.63
C ALA A 279 -4.23 -3.49 -31.14
N ASP A 280 -5.11 -4.24 -31.79
CA ASP A 280 -5.36 -4.13 -33.23
C ASP A 280 -5.92 -2.76 -33.63
N GLU A 281 -6.82 -2.18 -32.84
CA GLU A 281 -7.35 -0.83 -33.07
C GLU A 281 -6.24 0.23 -33.04
N ILE A 282 -5.37 0.18 -32.03
CA ILE A 282 -4.23 1.09 -31.88
C ILE A 282 -3.21 0.88 -33.01
N LEU A 283 -2.87 -0.38 -33.31
CA LEU A 283 -1.94 -0.74 -34.38
C LEU A 283 -2.47 -0.33 -35.74
N SER A 284 -3.76 -0.52 -36.01
CA SER A 284 -4.41 -0.12 -37.26
C SER A 284 -4.41 1.40 -37.44
N GLY A 285 -4.63 2.16 -36.35
CA GLY A 285 -4.54 3.62 -36.39
C GLY A 285 -3.12 4.14 -36.66
N ALA A 286 -2.10 3.45 -36.14
CA ALA A 286 -0.70 3.81 -36.34
C ALA A 286 -0.09 3.28 -37.66
N LYS A 287 -0.75 2.32 -38.31
CA LYS A 287 -0.30 1.68 -39.55
C LYS A 287 0.13 2.64 -40.66
N PRO A 288 -0.63 3.69 -41.05
CA PRO A 288 -0.21 4.57 -42.15
C PRO A 288 1.11 5.31 -41.85
N LYS A 289 1.28 5.81 -40.62
CA LYS A 289 2.52 6.48 -40.19
C LYS A 289 3.69 5.49 -40.17
N MET A 290 3.46 4.28 -39.70
CA MET A 290 4.47 3.22 -39.68
C MET A 290 4.90 2.79 -41.09
N GLU A 291 3.96 2.68 -42.02
CA GLU A 291 4.23 2.38 -43.43
C GLU A 291 5.02 3.51 -44.10
N GLU A 292 4.68 4.78 -43.85
CA GLU A 292 5.41 5.94 -44.35
C GLU A 292 6.87 5.96 -43.86
N LEU A 293 7.08 5.80 -42.55
CA LEU A 293 8.41 5.75 -41.95
C LEU A 293 9.23 4.57 -42.49
N THR A 294 8.59 3.41 -42.65
CA THR A 294 9.24 2.22 -43.21
C THR A 294 9.59 2.40 -44.68
N ALA A 295 8.72 3.05 -45.47
CA ALA A 295 8.97 3.35 -46.88
C ALA A 295 10.17 4.30 -47.03
N ARG A 296 10.19 5.41 -46.28
CA ARG A 296 11.33 6.35 -46.29
C ARG A 296 12.64 5.70 -45.88
N TYR A 297 12.62 4.87 -44.84
CA TYR A 297 13.81 4.13 -44.43
C TYR A 297 14.31 3.19 -45.55
N ARG A 298 13.39 2.46 -46.21
CA ARG A 298 13.74 1.58 -47.34
C ARG A 298 14.27 2.35 -48.54
N GLU A 299 13.71 3.52 -48.86
CA GLU A 299 14.18 4.37 -49.96
C GLU A 299 15.61 4.85 -49.71
N ILE A 300 15.90 5.36 -48.51
CA ILE A 300 17.25 5.79 -48.13
C ILE A 300 18.22 4.62 -48.15
N ARG A 301 17.80 3.45 -47.65
CA ARG A 301 18.63 2.25 -47.67
C ARG A 301 18.96 1.81 -49.10
N ARG A 302 17.98 1.80 -50.00
CA ARG A 302 18.21 1.49 -51.42
C ARG A 302 19.14 2.50 -52.07
N ALA A 303 18.91 3.79 -51.88
CA ALA A 303 19.77 4.84 -52.41
C ALA A 303 21.21 4.72 -51.88
N LEU A 304 21.37 4.30 -50.62
CA LEU A 304 22.68 4.04 -50.03
C LEU A 304 23.35 2.84 -50.71
N ASP A 305 22.67 1.71 -50.83
CA ASP A 305 23.19 0.50 -51.46
C ASP A 305 23.61 0.78 -52.93
N GLU A 306 22.78 1.51 -53.69
CA GLU A 306 23.07 1.95 -55.06
C GLU A 306 24.31 2.87 -55.13
N THR A 307 24.41 3.82 -54.21
CA THR A 307 25.56 4.74 -54.14
C THR A 307 26.83 3.99 -53.74
N GLU A 308 26.75 3.02 -52.82
CA GLU A 308 27.88 2.17 -52.44
C GLU A 308 28.36 1.31 -53.62
N GLU A 309 27.45 0.75 -54.41
CA GLU A 309 27.79 0.05 -55.65
C GLU A 309 28.42 0.97 -56.70
N GLU A 310 27.87 2.16 -56.88
CA GLU A 310 28.40 3.18 -57.80
C GLU A 310 29.82 3.60 -57.41
N ILE A 311 30.07 3.84 -56.12
CA ILE A 311 31.39 4.13 -55.58
C ILE A 311 32.34 2.96 -55.81
N LYS A 312 31.91 1.71 -55.57
CA LYS A 312 32.73 0.52 -55.84
C LYS A 312 33.10 0.43 -57.32
N ARG A 313 32.13 0.60 -58.24
CA ARG A 313 32.36 0.59 -59.69
C ARG A 313 33.33 1.68 -60.12
N ARG A 314 33.10 2.94 -59.73
CA ARG A 314 33.99 4.06 -60.06
C ARG A 314 35.39 3.89 -59.48
N ASN A 315 35.52 3.40 -58.24
CA ASN A 315 36.83 3.12 -57.66
C ASN A 315 37.60 2.07 -58.47
N LEU A 316 36.94 0.99 -58.90
CA LEU A 316 37.57 -0.05 -59.73
C LEU A 316 37.97 0.51 -61.10
N GLU A 317 37.08 1.24 -61.77
CA GLU A 317 37.38 1.86 -63.07
C GLU A 317 38.56 2.85 -63.00
N ILE A 318 38.60 3.70 -61.97
CA ILE A 318 39.70 4.63 -61.74
C ILE A 318 41.00 3.88 -61.46
N THR A 319 40.92 2.78 -60.71
CA THR A 319 42.08 1.95 -60.42
C THR A 319 42.62 1.29 -61.70
N ASP A 320 41.73 0.69 -62.49
CA ASP A 320 42.11 -0.03 -63.71
C ASP A 320 42.66 0.90 -64.79
N LYS A 321 42.07 2.09 -64.97
CA LYS A 321 42.46 3.04 -66.02
C LYS A 321 43.64 3.94 -65.63
N TYR A 322 43.69 4.41 -64.37
CA TYR A 322 44.61 5.49 -63.99
C TYR A 322 45.71 5.04 -62.99
N ALA A 323 45.47 4.02 -62.15
CA ALA A 323 46.46 3.65 -61.12
C ALA A 323 47.77 3.13 -61.70
N GLY A 324 47.73 2.45 -62.85
CA GLY A 324 48.93 1.95 -63.53
C GLY A 324 49.84 3.05 -64.06
N TYR A 325 49.30 4.23 -64.35
CA TYR A 325 50.03 5.36 -64.94
C TYR A 325 50.42 6.43 -63.91
N LEU A 326 49.55 6.71 -62.94
CA LEU A 326 49.75 7.77 -61.94
C LEU A 326 50.32 7.23 -60.62
N GLY A 327 50.12 5.95 -60.33
CA GLY A 327 50.38 5.38 -59.01
C GLY A 327 49.36 5.85 -57.97
N LYS A 328 49.13 5.02 -56.95
CA LYS A 328 48.10 5.26 -55.92
C LYS A 328 48.26 6.60 -55.18
N GLU A 329 49.48 7.12 -55.11
CA GLU A 329 49.81 8.36 -54.41
C GLU A 329 49.28 9.63 -55.11
N TYR A 330 49.12 9.58 -56.44
CA TYR A 330 48.69 10.71 -57.29
C TYR A 330 47.24 10.58 -57.76
N LEU A 331 46.51 9.55 -57.31
CA LEU A 331 45.05 9.42 -57.50
C LEU A 331 44.29 10.33 -56.53
N ASP A 332 44.56 11.63 -56.61
CA ASP A 332 43.90 12.68 -55.85
C ASP A 332 43.67 13.91 -56.75
N PRO A 333 42.47 14.51 -56.78
CA PRO A 333 42.16 15.63 -57.66
C PRO A 333 43.14 16.81 -57.56
N MET A 334 43.61 17.15 -56.36
CA MET A 334 44.55 18.26 -56.17
C MET A 334 45.92 17.92 -56.73
N LYS A 335 46.41 16.70 -56.49
CA LYS A 335 47.71 16.24 -56.99
C LYS A 335 47.72 16.09 -58.52
N ILE A 336 46.62 15.65 -59.11
CA ILE A 336 46.50 15.63 -60.58
C ILE A 336 46.50 17.06 -61.14
N GLY A 337 45.89 18.01 -60.43
CA GLY A 337 45.99 19.44 -60.75
C GLY A 337 47.43 19.95 -60.81
N GLU A 338 48.27 19.59 -59.83
CA GLU A 338 49.71 19.93 -59.80
C GLU A 338 50.46 19.31 -61.01
N LEU A 339 50.16 18.05 -61.36
CA LEU A 339 50.76 17.38 -62.52
C LEU A 339 50.35 18.06 -63.84
N MET A 340 49.08 18.45 -63.97
CA MET A 340 48.59 19.19 -65.13
C MET A 340 49.27 20.55 -65.26
N GLU A 341 49.53 21.23 -64.14
CA GLU A 341 50.23 22.52 -64.12
C GLU A 341 51.70 22.38 -64.51
N ALA A 342 52.38 21.33 -64.04
CA ALA A 342 53.76 21.02 -64.42
C ALA A 342 53.89 20.79 -65.95
N ILE A 343 52.92 20.12 -66.57
CA ILE A 343 52.89 19.89 -68.02
C ILE A 343 52.53 21.18 -68.78
N ARG A 344 51.50 21.94 -68.33
CA ARG A 344 51.07 23.20 -68.97
C ARG A 344 52.12 24.30 -68.92
N SER A 345 52.94 24.34 -67.87
CA SER A 345 54.03 25.32 -67.72
C SER A 345 55.32 24.90 -68.43
N GLY A 346 55.31 23.79 -69.18
CA GLY A 346 56.47 23.30 -69.94
C GLY A 346 57.58 22.68 -69.10
N ARG A 347 57.34 22.41 -67.81
CA ARG A 347 58.31 21.79 -66.89
C ARG A 347 58.47 20.29 -67.09
N ALA A 348 57.49 19.64 -67.72
CA ALA A 348 57.52 18.21 -68.03
C ALA A 348 56.84 17.93 -69.37
N SER A 349 57.37 16.97 -70.12
CA SER A 349 56.82 16.55 -71.41
C SER A 349 56.02 15.25 -71.31
N ASN A 350 56.23 14.47 -70.24
CA ASN A 350 55.44 13.28 -69.96
C ASN A 350 54.91 13.15 -68.51
N ILE A 351 53.90 12.29 -68.28
CA ILE A 351 53.28 12.07 -66.96
C ILE A 351 54.32 11.61 -65.92
N SER A 352 55.29 10.78 -66.29
CA SER A 352 56.35 10.32 -65.40
C SER A 352 57.31 11.45 -65.03
N GLU A 353 57.74 12.28 -65.99
CA GLU A 353 58.54 13.49 -65.76
C GLU A 353 57.78 14.52 -64.92
N ALA A 354 56.47 14.65 -65.11
CA ALA A 354 55.63 15.54 -64.29
C ALA A 354 55.56 15.05 -62.84
N ILE A 355 55.47 13.74 -62.62
CA ILE A 355 55.52 13.14 -61.28
C ILE A 355 56.89 13.39 -60.63
N GLU A 356 57.99 13.23 -61.37
CA GLU A 356 59.36 13.49 -60.87
C GLU A 356 59.59 14.97 -60.57
N ALA A 357 59.13 15.88 -61.43
CA ALA A 357 59.21 17.33 -61.23
C ALA A 357 58.42 17.77 -59.99
N VAL A 358 57.19 17.28 -59.82
CA VAL A 358 56.36 17.58 -58.63
C VAL A 358 56.95 16.94 -57.35
N LYS A 359 57.61 15.78 -57.44
CA LYS A 359 58.38 15.20 -56.32
C LYS A 359 59.60 16.05 -55.96
N ALA A 360 60.33 16.53 -56.96
CA ALA A 360 61.48 17.39 -56.79
C ALA A 360 61.09 18.72 -56.12
N ASP A 361 60.01 19.38 -56.58
CA ASP A 361 59.48 20.62 -55.99
C ASP A 361 59.06 20.43 -54.53
N ARG A 362 58.40 19.31 -54.20
CA ARG A 362 58.02 18.98 -52.81
C ARG A 362 59.23 18.69 -51.91
N SER A 363 60.27 18.07 -52.46
CA SER A 363 61.52 17.84 -51.73
C SER A 363 62.32 19.13 -51.48
N GLN A 364 62.26 20.09 -52.41
CA GLN A 364 62.88 21.42 -52.26
C GLN A 364 62.11 22.32 -51.27
N GLN A 365 60.77 22.32 -51.30
CA GLN A 365 59.95 23.02 -50.30
C GLN A 365 60.13 22.45 -48.89
N GLY A 366 60.27 21.12 -48.75
CA GLY A 366 60.56 20.47 -47.46
C GLY A 366 61.97 20.77 -46.92
N SER A 367 62.93 21.07 -47.80
CA SER A 367 64.30 21.47 -47.42
C SER A 367 64.42 22.96 -47.08
N SER A 368 63.60 23.82 -47.69
CA SER A 368 63.56 25.27 -47.39
C SER A 368 62.76 25.62 -46.13
N ALA A 369 61.90 24.72 -45.63
CA ALA A 369 61.14 24.90 -44.38
C ALA A 369 61.86 24.31 -43.14
N ARG A 370 63.03 23.68 -43.33
CA ARG A 370 63.88 23.11 -42.27
C ARG A 370 65.21 23.86 -42.08
N ALA A 371 65.45 24.90 -42.85
CA ALA A 371 66.45 25.95 -42.58
C ALA A 371 65.71 27.17 -42.03
#